data_AF-A0ABD5SFL9-F1
#
_entry.id   AF-A0ABD5SFL9-F1
#
_cell.length_a   1.000
_cell.length_b   1.000
_cell.length_c   1.000
_cell.angle_alpha   90.00
_cell.angle_beta   90.00
_cell.angle_gamma   90.00
#
_symmetry.space_group_name_H-M   'P 1'
#
loop_
_entity.id
_entity.type
_entity.pdbx_description
1 polymer ?
#
loop_
_entity_poly.entity_id
_entity_poly.type
_entity_poly.pdbx_seq_one_letter_code
_entity_poly.pdbx_strand_id
1 'polypeptide(L)' 'MIGSNVEHEWTFTPAISLYVNCETEAERGELFAELSDGGDVFIPLDSYPFSEKFGWVADEFGVSWQLNLDDDHQA' A
#
# COMPACT_ATOMS: atom_id res chain seq x y z
N MET A 1 32.78 5.56 -6.11
CA MET A 1 31.33 5.69 -5.87
C MET A 1 31.15 5.58 -4.37
N ILE A 2 30.85 6.68 -3.69
CA ILE A 2 30.66 6.70 -2.23
C ILE A 2 29.20 6.32 -1.99
N GLY A 3 28.95 5.12 -1.48
CA GLY A 3 27.68 4.79 -0.85
C GLY A 3 27.70 5.37 0.56
N SER A 4 26.90 6.41 0.80
CA SER A 4 26.70 6.95 2.14
C SER A 4 25.66 6.07 2.84
N ASN A 5 26.09 5.08 3.62
CA ASN A 5 25.23 4.24 4.46
C ASN A 5 25.17 4.78 5.90
N VAL A 6 24.88 6.07 6.08
CA VAL A 6 24.61 6.58 7.43
C VAL A 6 23.32 5.91 7.94
N GLU A 7 23.45 5.09 8.98
CA GLU A 7 22.31 4.54 9.71
C GLU A 7 21.61 5.71 10.41
N HIS A 8 20.38 6.00 9.98
CA HIS A 8 19.54 7.04 10.56
C HIS A 8 18.46 6.39 11.44
N GLU A 9 18.17 6.98 12.59
CA GLU A 9 17.15 6.49 13.53
C GLU A 9 15.70 6.70 13.05
N TRP A 10 15.47 7.35 11.90
CA TRP A 10 14.14 7.64 11.40
C TRP A 10 13.64 6.51 10.51
N THR A 11 12.45 6.00 10.84
CA THR A 11 11.70 5.07 10.01
C THR A 11 10.48 5.76 9.39
N PHE A 12 9.89 5.15 8.38
CA PHE A 12 8.67 5.65 7.76
C PHE A 12 7.51 5.65 8.78
N THR A 13 6.60 6.60 8.60
CA THR A 13 5.39 6.69 9.40
C THR A 13 4.18 6.73 8.47
N PRO A 14 3.01 6.25 8.89
CA PRO A 14 1.79 6.31 8.08
C PRO A 14 1.33 7.74 7.74
N ALA A 15 1.98 8.78 8.30
CA ALA A 15 1.70 10.17 7.99
C ALA A 15 1.97 10.53 6.52
N ILE A 16 2.83 9.77 5.84
CA ILE A 16 3.03 9.84 4.39
C ILE A 16 2.78 8.44 3.83
N SER A 17 1.88 8.32 2.86
CA SER A 17 1.55 7.06 2.20
C SER A 17 1.50 7.23 0.69
N LEU A 18 1.77 6.13 -0.02
CA LEU A 18 1.59 6.02 -1.45
C LEU A 18 0.17 5.51 -1.73
N TYR A 19 -0.53 6.16 -2.65
CA TYR A 19 -1.88 5.77 -3.05
C TYR A 19 -1.83 5.21 -4.47
N VAL A 20 -2.28 3.97 -4.63
CA VAL A 20 -2.23 3.24 -5.90
C VAL A 20 -3.65 2.86 -6.29
N ASN A 21 -4.08 3.35 -7.46
CA ASN A 21 -5.27 2.86 -8.12
C ASN A 21 -4.88 1.65 -8.96
N CYS A 22 -5.35 0.47 -8.57
CA CYS A 22 -5.17 -0.76 -9.32
C CYS A 22 -6.24 -0.85 -10.43
N GLU A 23 -5.89 -1.44 -11.56
CA GLU A 23 -6.80 -1.58 -12.71
C GLU A 23 -7.66 -2.85 -12.59
N THR A 24 -7.17 -3.87 -11.86
CA THR A 24 -7.87 -5.15 -11.71
C THR A 24 -7.86 -5.68 -10.27
N GLU A 25 -8.87 -6.48 -9.94
CA GLU A 25 -8.93 -7.15 -8.63
C GLU A 25 -7.76 -8.10 -8.38
N ALA A 26 -7.27 -8.76 -9.45
CA ALA A 26 -6.18 -9.73 -9.38
C ALA A 26 -4.85 -9.04 -9.03
N GLU A 27 -4.49 -8.00 -9.78
CA GLU A 27 -3.28 -7.20 -9.52
C GLU A 27 -3.27 -6.65 -8.10
N ARG A 28 -4.40 -6.09 -7.66
CA ARG A 28 -4.55 -5.56 -6.30
C ARG A 28 -4.37 -6.66 -5.25
N GLY A 29 -4.95 -7.84 -5.47
CA GLY A 29 -4.84 -8.97 -4.56
C GLY A 29 -3.40 -9.46 -4.43
N GLU A 30 -2.68 -9.53 -5.55
CA GLU A 30 -1.26 -9.90 -5.57
C GLU A 30 -0.40 -8.83 -4.87
N LEU A 31 -0.59 -7.55 -5.20
CA LEU A 31 0.12 -6.45 -4.55
C LEU A 31 -0.15 -6.39 -3.05
N PHE A 32 -1.40 -6.53 -2.62
CA PHE A 32 -1.74 -6.54 -1.20
C PHE A 32 -1.10 -7.71 -0.48
N ALA A 33 -1.12 -8.90 -1.07
CA ALA A 33 -0.50 -10.09 -0.48
C ALA A 33 1.01 -9.90 -0.32
N GLU A 34 1.69 -9.42 -1.37
CA GLU A 34 3.14 -9.19 -1.35
C GLU A 34 3.54 -8.07 -0.38
N LEU A 35 2.80 -6.95 -0.37
CA LEU A 35 3.07 -5.84 0.55
C LEU A 35 2.73 -6.17 2.00
N SER A 36 1.79 -7.10 2.24
CA SER A 36 1.47 -7.57 3.60
C SER A 36 2.43 -8.63 4.12
N ASP A 37 3.23 -9.25 3.24
CA ASP A 37 4.22 -10.24 3.65
C ASP A 37 5.37 -9.56 4.38
N GLY A 38 5.57 -9.92 5.65
CA GLY A 38 6.55 -9.27 6.52
C GLY A 38 6.19 -7.83 6.95
N GLY A 39 5.04 -7.32 6.53
CA GLY A 39 4.53 -5.99 6.82
C GLY A 39 3.40 -5.97 7.87
N ASP A 40 2.73 -4.82 7.97
CA ASP A 40 1.60 -4.57 8.87
C ASP A 40 0.33 -4.23 8.09
N VAL A 41 -0.77 -4.95 8.34
CA VAL A 41 -2.08 -4.62 7.76
C VAL A 41 -2.84 -3.65 8.67
N PHE A 42 -3.06 -2.42 8.21
CA PHE A 42 -3.86 -1.43 8.92
C PHE A 42 -5.35 -1.59 8.63
N ILE A 43 -5.70 -1.75 7.35
CA ILE A 43 -7.05 -1.98 6.87
C ILE A 43 -7.01 -3.16 5.90
N PRO A 44 -7.70 -4.28 6.20
CA PRO A 44 -7.71 -5.43 5.32
C PRO A 44 -8.36 -5.10 3.98
N LEU A 45 -8.01 -5.89 2.98
CA LEU A 45 -8.51 -5.72 1.62
C LEU A 45 -9.99 -6.13 1.52
N ASP A 46 -10.91 -5.16 1.57
CA ASP A 46 -12.36 -5.41 1.58
C ASP A 46 -13.15 -4.28 0.89
N SER A 47 -14.45 -4.47 0.74
CA SER A 47 -15.40 -3.47 0.27
C SER A 47 -15.85 -2.58 1.44
N TYR A 48 -15.78 -1.27 1.25
CA TYR A 48 -16.14 -0.30 2.28
C TYR A 48 -17.19 0.70 1.76
N PRO A 49 -17.97 1.36 2.61
CA PRO A 49 -18.99 2.31 2.15
C PRO A 49 -18.47 3.48 1.28
N PHE A 50 -17.15 3.75 1.33
CA PHE A 50 -16.49 4.82 0.60
C PHE A 50 -15.73 4.35 -0.66
N SER A 51 -15.58 3.04 -0.87
CA SER A 51 -14.87 2.47 -2.02
C SER A 51 -15.34 1.05 -2.27
N GLU A 52 -15.53 0.69 -3.53
CA GLU A 52 -15.92 -0.67 -3.91
C GLU A 52 -14.96 -1.70 -3.31
N LYS A 53 -13.65 -1.40 -3.29
CA LYS A 53 -12.62 -2.32 -2.83
C LYS A 53 -11.32 -1.59 -2.45
N PHE A 54 -11.04 -1.49 -1.15
CA PHE A 54 -9.91 -0.73 -0.59
C PHE A 54 -9.09 -1.59 0.38
N GLY A 55 -7.79 -1.30 0.50
CA GLY A 55 -6.90 -1.87 1.52
C GLY A 55 -5.78 -0.90 1.90
N TRP A 56 -5.27 -1.02 3.13
CA TRP A 56 -4.15 -0.21 3.62
C TRP A 56 -3.17 -1.08 4.39
N VAL A 57 -1.92 -1.13 3.92
CA VAL A 57 -0.84 -1.95 4.43
C VAL A 57 0.44 -1.13 4.56
N ALA A 58 1.31 -1.47 5.49
CA ALA A 58 2.71 -1.09 5.46
C ALA A 58 3.55 -2.31 5.08
N ASP A 59 4.54 -2.14 4.20
CA ASP A 59 5.46 -3.20 3.81
C ASP A 59 6.50 -3.50 4.91
N GLU A 60 7.33 -4.53 4.71
CA GLU A 60 8.41 -4.92 5.63
C GLU A 60 9.42 -3.79 5.93
N PHE A 61 9.49 -2.77 5.06
CA PHE A 61 10.35 -1.60 5.21
C PHE A 61 9.66 -0.44 5.96
N GLY A 62 8.37 -0.60 6.31
CA GLY A 62 7.55 0.39 7.00
C GLY A 62 6.89 1.42 6.09
N VAL A 63 7.02 1.30 4.77
CA VAL A 63 6.38 2.23 3.83
C VAL A 63 4.89 1.93 3.78
N SER A 64 4.07 2.97 3.90
CA SER A 64 2.61 2.84 3.92
C SER A 64 1.99 2.96 2.53
N TRP A 65 1.11 2.01 2.20
CA TRP A 65 0.47 1.83 0.89
C TRP A 65 -1.05 1.76 1.04
N GLN A 66 -1.75 2.62 0.31
CA GLN A 66 -3.21 2.58 0.16
C GLN A 66 -3.54 2.06 -1.24
N LEU A 67 -4.22 0.92 -1.30
CA LEU A 67 -4.60 0.25 -2.55
C LEU A 67 -6.10 0.41 -2.77
N ASN A 68 -6.47 1.05 -3.86
CA ASN A 68 -7.86 1.25 -4.24
C ASN A 68 -8.15 0.60 -5.59
N LEU A 69 -9.35 0.05 -5.74
CA LEU A 69 -9.90 -0.33 -7.03
C LEU A 69 -10.93 0.73 -7.41
N ASP A 70 -10.62 1.53 -8.44
CA ASP A 70 -11.61 2.36 -9.10
C ASP A 70 -12.22 1.55 -10.25
N ASP A 71 -13.55 1.49 -10.32
CA ASP A 71 -14.24 1.05 -11.53
C ASP A 71 -14.06 2.19 -12.54
N ASP A 72 -13.06 2.07 -13.42
CA ASP A 72 -12.77 3.10 -14.41
C ASP A 72 -13.92 3.18 -15.44
N HIS A 73 -14.94 3.94 -15.06
CA HIS A 73 -15.87 4.67 -15.91
C HIS A 73 -15.59 6.19 -15.78
N GLN A 74 -14.31 6.57 -15.72
CA GLN A 74 -13.91 7.98 -15.88
C GLN A 74 -13.90 8.28 -17.38
N ALA A 75 -14.94 9.01 -17.82
CA ALA A 75 -15.10 9.53 -19.18
C ALA A 75 -14.10 10.65 -19.53
#